data_AF-H3D2S2-F1
#
_entry.id   AF-H3D2S2-F1
#
_cell.length_a   1.000
_cell.length_b   1.000
_cell.length_c   1.000
_cell.angle_alpha   90.00
_cell.angle_beta   90.00
_cell.angle_gamma   90.00
#
_symmetry.space_group_name_H-M   'P 1'
#
loop_
_entity.id
_entity.type
_entity.pdbx_description
1 polymer ?
#
loop_
_entity_poly.entity_id
_entity_poly.type
_entity_poly.pdbx_seq_one_letter_code
_entity_poly.pdbx_strand_id
1 'polypeptide(L)'
;CPDGGTCEDRNTCCKNPAGGYSCCPLPHAECCSDHLHCCYQGTVCDLERYRCVNNQVRSGLTAVICPDSRYQCPDGATCCQLPDGSWGCCLLSSAVCCADKIHCCPEGSKCDLTHSRCVSPSQQLLPMMQKVPASRRAAAPVICPDGKSSCSEGATCCQLTSGEYGCCPYPQAVCCSDHMHCCPAGMHCDLEHNMCMSGNMRVPLLEKMAAVHNEDDTKCDDTASCPGDYTCCRTLKGGWACCPLAQAVCCSDHLHCCPRGYRCNLAAQTCDKAGGASLPWLLKVPALVEPSPALPAQLAEVVCDNQTSCPSHTTCCFVQKWQKFGCCPVPNAVCCEGGSHCCPMGHRCDPYRSSCSKGPLVTPWFTKLSAVTQPGAPTDIKCDDSSRCPAGTTCCKLQSGGWGCCPLVKAVCCEDHEHCCPQGYSCRMETGTCEKKNHGAPVFSVPQRRLLPSGAGRPEGLAPCGGTGEFHCPKEDTCCPTSATEWACCPSPGAVCCSDHKHCCPAGFSCDLKAGGCVRDPSPWDAWFHRPVRSRL
;
A
#
# COMPACT_ATOMS: atom_id res chain seq x y z
N CYS A 1 -18.06 19.41 12.77
CA CYS A 1 -17.00 19.76 11.81
C CYS A 1 -16.72 21.26 11.89
N PRO A 2 -15.51 21.71 11.53
CA PRO A 2 -15.09 23.12 11.65
C PRO A 2 -15.91 24.12 10.81
N ASP A 3 -16.60 23.66 9.76
CA ASP A 3 -17.54 24.40 8.93
C ASP A 3 -18.97 24.45 9.51
N GLY A 4 -19.20 23.88 10.69
CA GLY A 4 -20.53 23.73 11.29
C GLY A 4 -21.29 22.47 10.85
N GLY A 5 -20.71 21.63 9.97
CA GLY A 5 -21.30 20.34 9.59
C GLY A 5 -21.30 19.33 10.73
N THR A 6 -22.26 18.41 10.75
CA THR A 6 -22.37 17.35 11.78
C THR A 6 -22.08 15.98 11.18
N CYS A 7 -21.28 15.18 11.89
CA CYS A 7 -21.04 13.77 11.57
C CYS A 7 -21.66 12.87 12.63
N GLU A 8 -21.98 11.62 12.25
CA GLU A 8 -22.38 10.59 13.22
C GLU A 8 -21.32 10.40 14.32
N ASP A 9 -21.75 9.97 15.50
CA ASP A 9 -20.88 9.80 16.67
C ASP A 9 -19.69 8.89 16.33
N ARG A 10 -18.48 9.37 16.67
CA ARG A 10 -17.16 8.73 16.42
C ARG A 10 -16.62 8.88 14.99
N ASN A 11 -17.28 9.59 14.09
CA ASN A 11 -16.71 9.90 12.77
C ASN A 11 -15.83 11.15 12.82
N THR A 12 -14.76 11.16 12.02
CA THR A 12 -13.81 12.27 11.98
C THR A 12 -14.10 13.20 10.80
N CYS A 13 -14.14 14.51 11.06
CA CYS A 13 -14.35 15.51 10.03
C CYS A 13 -13.06 15.75 9.23
N CYS A 14 -13.02 15.28 7.98
CA CYS A 14 -11.90 15.47 7.07
C CYS A 14 -12.20 16.55 6.03
N LYS A 15 -11.17 17.28 5.61
CA LYS A 15 -11.28 18.28 4.55
C LYS A 15 -11.45 17.60 3.20
N ASN A 16 -12.42 18.06 2.43
CA ASN A 16 -12.76 17.52 1.12
C ASN A 16 -12.05 18.32 0.02
N PRO A 17 -11.94 17.78 -1.20
CA PRO A 17 -11.32 18.47 -2.32
C PRO A 17 -12.07 19.77 -2.70
N ALA A 18 -13.35 19.85 -2.34
CA ALA A 18 -14.22 21.02 -2.54
C ALA A 18 -14.06 22.12 -1.47
N GLY A 19 -13.13 21.98 -0.51
CA GLY A 19 -12.85 22.98 0.53
C GLY A 19 -13.77 22.95 1.76
N GLY A 20 -14.80 22.09 1.78
CA GLY A 20 -15.65 21.80 2.95
C GLY A 20 -15.17 20.58 3.77
N TYR A 21 -15.99 20.08 4.70
CA TYR A 21 -15.68 18.88 5.48
C TYR A 21 -16.64 17.71 5.21
N SER A 22 -16.14 16.48 5.18
CA SER A 22 -16.90 15.22 5.14
C SER A 22 -16.56 14.33 6.32
N CYS A 23 -17.43 13.35 6.57
CA CYS A 23 -17.32 12.43 7.67
C CYS A 23 -16.54 11.18 7.25
N CYS A 24 -15.33 11.04 7.76
CA CYS A 24 -14.63 9.77 7.74
C CYS A 24 -15.25 8.82 8.78
N PRO A 25 -15.62 7.58 8.42
CA PRO A 25 -16.28 6.62 9.30
C PRO A 25 -15.36 6.02 10.38
N LEU A 26 -14.18 6.61 10.60
CA LEU A 26 -13.20 6.19 11.59
C LEU A 26 -13.08 7.23 12.72
N PRO A 27 -12.95 6.78 13.97
CA PRO A 27 -12.63 7.66 15.10
C PRO A 27 -11.18 8.12 15.04
N HIS A 28 -10.99 9.42 15.19
CA HIS A 28 -9.67 10.08 15.20
C HIS A 28 -8.83 9.78 13.95
N ALA A 29 -9.48 9.76 12.78
CA ALA A 29 -8.84 9.43 11.52
C ALA A 29 -7.82 10.49 11.09
N GLU A 30 -6.70 10.05 10.53
CA GLU A 30 -5.77 10.92 9.81
C GLU A 30 -6.33 11.19 8.42
N CYS A 31 -6.64 12.45 8.13
CA CYS A 31 -7.21 12.87 6.86
C CYS A 31 -6.11 13.02 5.82
N CYS A 32 -6.15 12.22 4.76
CA CYS A 32 -5.11 12.20 3.74
C CYS A 32 -5.09 13.50 2.92
N SER A 33 -3.91 13.85 2.39
CA SER A 33 -3.71 15.06 1.58
C SER A 33 -4.42 15.04 0.22
N ASP A 34 -4.89 13.87 -0.22
CA ASP A 34 -5.73 13.72 -1.41
C ASP A 34 -7.20 14.10 -1.16
N HIS A 35 -7.54 14.42 0.09
CA HIS A 35 -8.87 14.84 0.54
C HIS A 35 -9.98 13.80 0.30
N LEU A 36 -9.61 12.57 -0.01
CA LEU A 36 -10.53 11.52 -0.40
C LEU A 36 -10.44 10.30 0.50
N HIS A 37 -9.24 9.99 0.97
CA HIS A 37 -8.99 8.88 1.88
C HIS A 37 -8.79 9.38 3.31
N CYS A 38 -9.10 8.49 4.25
CA CYS A 38 -8.83 8.72 5.66
C CYS A 38 -8.31 7.42 6.28
N CYS A 39 -7.27 7.56 7.07
CA CYS A 39 -6.56 6.46 7.68
C CYS A 39 -6.85 6.38 9.18
N TYR A 40 -6.66 5.20 9.76
CA TYR A 40 -6.82 5.02 11.19
C TYR A 40 -5.77 5.83 11.94
N GLN A 41 -6.12 6.27 13.15
CA GLN A 41 -5.24 7.09 13.99
C GLN A 41 -3.84 6.46 14.11
N GLY A 42 -2.79 7.25 13.82
CA GLY A 42 -1.39 6.81 13.90
C GLY A 42 -0.80 6.26 12.60
N THR A 43 -1.48 6.42 11.46
CA THR A 43 -1.00 5.95 10.15
C THR A 43 -0.94 7.02 9.10
N VAL A 44 0.01 6.87 8.19
CA VAL A 44 0.28 7.82 7.12
C VAL A 44 -0.29 7.27 5.82
N CYS A 45 -0.90 8.15 5.05
CA CYS A 45 -1.44 7.82 3.75
C CYS A 45 -0.30 7.67 2.75
N ASP A 46 0.04 6.44 2.36
CA ASP A 46 0.91 6.16 1.21
C ASP A 46 0.05 6.30 -0.06
N LEU A 47 -0.01 7.53 -0.58
CA LEU A 47 -0.82 7.89 -1.75
C LEU A 47 -0.33 7.23 -3.06
N GLU A 48 0.93 6.75 -3.10
CA GLU A 48 1.43 6.00 -4.26
C GLU A 48 0.89 4.57 -4.32
N ARG A 49 0.57 3.98 -3.16
CA ARG A 49 0.12 2.58 -3.04
C ARG A 49 -1.30 2.46 -2.51
N TYR A 50 -2.01 3.57 -2.37
CA TYR A 50 -3.40 3.66 -1.89
C TYR A 50 -3.66 2.85 -0.62
N ARG A 51 -2.73 2.97 0.34
CA ARG A 51 -2.79 2.22 1.60
C ARG A 51 -2.42 3.11 2.77
N CYS A 52 -3.05 2.85 3.90
CA CYS A 52 -2.64 3.40 5.17
C CYS A 52 -1.44 2.59 5.66
N VAL A 53 -0.25 3.12 5.43
CA VAL A 53 0.95 2.53 6.03
C VAL A 53 0.98 2.94 7.49
N ASN A 54 1.28 1.98 8.36
CA ASN A 54 1.79 2.35 9.67
C ASN A 54 2.92 3.35 9.43
N ASN A 55 2.98 4.40 10.23
CA ASN A 55 3.98 5.47 10.15
C ASN A 55 5.45 4.97 10.32
N GLN A 56 5.67 3.66 10.20
CA GLN A 56 6.93 2.93 10.26
C GLN A 56 7.43 2.44 8.88
N VAL A 57 6.68 2.60 7.77
CA VAL A 57 7.11 2.06 6.46
C VAL A 57 6.90 3.05 5.30
N ARG A 58 7.98 3.79 4.98
CA ARG A 58 8.25 4.68 3.82
C ARG A 58 7.95 6.18 3.99
N SER A 59 8.94 6.92 4.48
CA SER A 59 9.85 7.71 3.63
C SER A 59 10.93 8.32 4.52
N GLY A 60 12.20 8.17 4.13
CA GLY A 60 13.30 8.68 4.93
C GLY A 60 13.31 10.20 4.97
N LEU A 61 13.34 10.77 6.17
CA LEU A 61 14.15 11.94 6.55
C LEU A 61 14.15 12.10 8.09
N THR A 62 15.10 11.39 8.72
CA THR A 62 15.60 11.49 10.12
C THR A 62 14.90 10.68 11.21
N ALA A 63 15.18 9.36 11.23
CA ALA A 63 14.86 8.51 12.39
C ALA A 63 15.51 9.08 13.66
N VAL A 64 14.72 9.22 14.74
CA VAL A 64 15.22 9.71 16.03
C VAL A 64 16.07 8.61 16.63
N ILE A 65 17.38 8.77 16.55
CA ILE A 65 18.35 7.86 17.14
C ILE A 65 18.30 8.06 18.65
N CYS A 66 18.01 6.99 19.39
CA CYS A 66 18.01 7.07 20.84
C CYS A 66 19.42 7.29 21.39
N PRO A 67 19.57 7.83 22.62
CA PRO A 67 20.86 8.22 23.18
C PRO A 67 21.95 7.14 23.20
N ASP A 68 21.57 5.85 23.14
CA ASP A 68 22.52 4.73 23.10
C ASP A 68 22.95 4.32 21.68
N SER A 69 22.43 4.96 20.64
CA SER A 69 22.69 4.69 19.22
C SER A 69 22.35 3.28 18.71
N ARG A 70 21.81 2.40 19.57
CA ARG A 70 21.43 1.02 19.24
C ARG A 70 19.98 0.92 18.82
N TYR A 71 19.15 1.83 19.33
CA TYR A 71 17.73 1.88 19.03
C TYR A 71 17.39 3.12 18.21
N GLN A 72 16.42 2.96 17.32
CA GLN A 72 15.86 4.05 16.54
C GLN A 72 14.34 4.10 16.70
N CYS A 73 13.83 5.31 16.77
CA CYS A 73 12.41 5.60 16.77
C CYS A 73 12.00 6.30 15.47
N PRO A 74 10.71 6.20 15.07
CA PRO A 74 10.19 6.93 13.93
C PRO A 74 10.38 8.44 14.09
N ASP A 75 10.35 9.16 12.96
CA ASP A 75 10.53 10.62 12.93
C ASP A 75 9.45 11.29 13.79
N GLY A 76 9.86 12.26 14.62
CA GLY A 76 8.98 12.95 15.57
C GLY A 76 8.62 12.16 16.84
N ALA A 77 9.15 10.95 17.05
CA ALA A 77 8.98 10.20 18.29
C ALA A 77 10.06 10.54 19.33
N THR A 78 9.72 10.43 20.62
CA THR A 78 10.65 10.66 21.74
C THR A 78 11.14 9.33 22.31
N CYS A 79 12.46 9.17 22.45
CA CYS A 79 13.07 8.00 23.07
C CYS A 79 12.91 8.05 24.59
N CYS A 80 12.29 7.02 25.17
CA CYS A 80 12.13 6.85 26.61
C CYS A 80 12.60 5.46 27.05
N GLN A 81 13.24 5.38 28.21
CA GLN A 81 13.74 4.11 28.73
C GLN A 81 12.62 3.20 29.26
N LEU A 82 12.69 1.91 28.94
CA LEU A 82 11.82 0.83 29.40
C LEU A 82 12.32 0.24 30.75
N PRO A 83 11.50 -0.57 31.45
CA PRO A 83 11.88 -1.15 32.75
C PRO A 83 13.11 -2.08 32.71
N ASP A 84 13.36 -2.71 31.57
CA ASP A 84 14.48 -3.61 31.31
C ASP A 84 15.78 -2.87 30.93
N GLY A 85 15.75 -1.54 30.88
CA GLY A 85 16.87 -0.70 30.48
C GLY A 85 16.98 -0.49 28.97
N SER A 86 16.16 -1.14 28.15
CA SER A 86 16.08 -0.92 26.70
C SER A 86 15.34 0.39 26.37
N TRP A 87 15.33 0.79 25.09
CA TRP A 87 14.63 1.98 24.64
C TRP A 87 13.26 1.67 24.04
N GLY A 88 12.29 2.50 24.41
CA GLY A 88 10.96 2.56 23.81
C GLY A 88 10.72 3.92 23.15
N CYS A 89 9.84 3.92 22.16
CA CYS A 89 9.39 5.12 21.46
C CYS A 89 8.06 5.59 22.03
N CYS A 90 7.98 6.86 22.35
CA CYS A 90 6.74 7.58 22.50
C CYS A 90 6.42 8.26 21.17
N LEU A 91 5.29 7.92 20.55
CA LEU A 91 4.88 8.45 19.24
C LEU A 91 4.38 9.91 19.32
N LEU A 92 4.94 10.68 20.26
CA LEU A 92 4.72 12.10 20.49
C LEU A 92 6.07 12.79 20.38
N SER A 93 6.09 13.95 19.72
CA SER A 93 7.22 14.85 19.76
C SER A 93 7.36 15.43 21.16
N SER A 94 8.59 15.55 21.65
CA SER A 94 8.91 16.15 22.95
C SER A 94 8.11 15.56 24.13
N ALA A 95 7.88 14.24 24.12
CA ALA A 95 7.06 13.56 25.12
C ALA A 95 7.72 13.57 26.52
N VAL A 96 6.89 13.71 27.55
CA VAL A 96 7.31 13.54 28.95
C VAL A 96 7.36 12.05 29.27
N CYS A 97 8.56 11.50 29.46
CA CYS A 97 8.75 10.11 29.87
C CYS A 97 8.35 9.94 31.34
N CYS A 98 7.31 9.16 31.60
CA CYS A 98 6.85 8.92 32.97
C CYS A 98 7.79 7.98 33.74
N ALA A 99 7.81 8.14 35.07
CA ALA A 99 8.72 7.40 35.96
C ALA A 99 8.41 5.90 36.07
N ASP A 100 7.20 5.49 35.66
CA ASP A 100 6.80 4.08 35.57
C ASP A 100 7.51 3.29 34.47
N LYS A 101 8.34 3.95 33.64
CA LYS A 101 9.13 3.37 32.55
C LYS A 101 8.33 2.69 31.44
N ILE A 102 7.00 2.65 31.52
CA ILE A 102 6.12 2.06 30.48
C ILE A 102 5.22 3.08 29.77
N HIS A 103 4.96 4.24 30.38
CA HIS A 103 4.07 5.25 29.80
C HIS A 103 4.76 6.60 29.55
N CYS A 104 4.12 7.42 28.73
CA CYS A 104 4.50 8.79 28.45
C CYS A 104 3.29 9.70 28.25
N CYS A 105 3.57 10.99 28.37
CA CYS A 105 2.60 12.06 28.33
C CYS A 105 3.01 13.13 27.30
N PRO A 106 2.06 13.90 26.74
CA PRO A 106 2.36 14.99 25.81
C PRO A 106 3.15 16.12 26.48
N GLU A 107 3.82 16.92 25.67
CA GLU A 107 4.59 18.08 26.12
C GLU A 107 3.74 19.01 27.00
N GLY A 108 4.32 19.51 28.08
CA GLY A 108 3.64 20.41 29.03
C GLY A 108 2.67 19.74 30.00
N SER A 109 2.49 18.42 29.94
CA SER A 109 1.66 17.67 30.91
C SER A 109 2.49 16.90 31.94
N LYS A 110 1.92 16.69 33.13
CA LYS A 110 2.55 15.97 34.25
C LYS A 110 1.93 14.58 34.40
N CYS A 111 2.78 13.57 34.58
CA CYS A 111 2.33 12.19 34.81
C CYS A 111 1.73 12.04 36.23
N ASP A 112 0.44 11.73 36.31
CA ASP A 112 -0.22 11.24 37.52
C ASP A 112 -0.28 9.70 37.46
N LEU A 113 0.69 9.07 38.13
CA LEU A 113 0.82 7.61 38.17
C LEU A 113 -0.25 6.93 39.02
N THR A 114 -0.81 7.64 40.01
CA THR A 114 -1.86 7.09 40.89
C THR A 114 -3.17 6.89 40.14
N HIS A 115 -3.48 7.77 39.20
CA HIS A 115 -4.71 7.70 38.40
C HIS A 115 -4.47 7.26 36.96
N SER A 116 -3.22 7.01 36.57
CA SER A 116 -2.80 6.67 35.20
C SER A 116 -3.20 7.74 34.16
N ARG A 117 -3.03 9.03 34.50
CA ARG A 117 -3.42 10.16 33.64
C ARG A 117 -2.31 11.18 33.45
N CYS A 118 -2.33 11.84 32.31
CA CYS A 118 -1.56 13.05 32.05
C CYS A 118 -2.39 14.26 32.47
N VAL A 119 -1.87 15.04 33.40
CA VAL A 119 -2.50 16.28 33.90
C VAL A 119 -1.89 17.45 33.15
N SER A 120 -2.68 18.11 32.32
CA SER A 120 -2.26 19.31 31.59
C SER A 120 -2.47 20.59 32.43
N PRO A 121 -1.83 21.72 32.06
CA PRO A 121 -2.01 23.00 32.75
C PRO A 121 -3.45 23.54 32.65
N SER A 122 -4.19 23.14 31.62
CA SER A 122 -5.61 23.45 31.40
C SER A 122 -6.56 22.53 32.18
N GLN A 123 -6.06 21.71 33.12
CA GLN A 123 -6.80 20.69 33.89
C GLN A 123 -7.48 19.61 33.03
N GLN A 124 -7.11 19.49 31.77
CA GLN A 124 -7.59 18.41 30.90
C GLN A 124 -6.87 17.11 31.28
N LEU A 125 -7.66 16.09 31.60
CA LEU A 125 -7.20 14.79 32.08
C LEU A 125 -7.17 13.79 30.92
N LEU A 126 -5.99 13.56 30.34
CA LEU A 126 -5.80 12.59 29.24
C LEU A 126 -5.28 11.25 29.79
N PRO A 127 -5.60 10.11 29.17
CA PRO A 127 -4.96 8.85 29.51
C PRO A 127 -3.46 8.90 29.15
N MET A 128 -2.64 8.23 29.94
CA MET A 128 -1.22 8.07 29.60
C MET A 128 -1.06 7.17 28.38
N MET A 129 -0.13 7.49 27.48
CA MET A 129 0.17 6.65 26.33
C MET A 129 1.24 5.63 26.66
N GLN A 130 1.09 4.41 26.14
CA GLN A 130 2.06 3.34 26.33
C GLN A 130 3.22 3.48 25.35
N LYS A 131 4.44 3.25 25.83
CA LYS A 131 5.65 3.18 24.99
C LYS A 131 5.60 1.95 24.09
N VAL A 132 6.02 2.09 22.85
CA VAL A 132 6.29 0.93 21.97
C VAL A 132 7.78 0.58 22.02
N PRO A 133 8.19 -0.69 21.93
CA PRO A 133 9.61 -1.05 21.84
C PRO A 133 10.27 -0.34 20.64
N ALA A 134 11.43 0.28 20.85
CA ALA A 134 12.16 0.92 19.77
C ALA A 134 12.76 -0.13 18.83
N SER A 135 12.85 0.21 17.55
CA SER A 135 13.45 -0.70 16.57
C SER A 135 14.95 -0.76 16.80
N ARG A 136 15.52 -1.96 16.92
CA ARG A 136 16.98 -2.10 16.86
C ARG A 136 17.42 -1.75 15.45
N ARG A 137 18.43 -0.90 15.32
CA ARG A 137 19.04 -0.65 14.01
C ARG A 137 19.54 -1.98 13.45
N ALA A 138 19.22 -2.31 12.20
CA ALA A 138 19.86 -3.42 11.51
C ALA A 138 21.33 -3.04 11.32
N ALA A 139 22.22 -3.64 12.11
CA ALA A 139 23.64 -3.38 11.98
C ALA A 139 24.18 -4.04 10.71
N ALA A 140 25.12 -3.36 10.06
CA ALA A 140 25.79 -3.88 8.88
C ALA A 140 26.45 -5.23 9.18
N PRO A 141 26.42 -6.18 8.23
CA PRO A 141 27.15 -7.44 8.36
C PRO A 141 28.64 -7.17 8.53
N VAL A 142 29.30 -7.93 9.41
CA VAL A 142 30.75 -7.84 9.63
C VAL A 142 31.42 -8.51 8.42
N ILE A 143 31.98 -7.69 7.53
CA ILE A 143 32.76 -8.18 6.39
C ILE A 143 34.10 -8.73 6.90
N CYS A 144 34.41 -9.97 6.56
CA CYS A 144 35.64 -10.62 6.98
C CYS A 144 36.86 -10.06 6.22
N PRO A 145 38.09 -10.26 6.74
CA PRO A 145 39.30 -9.69 6.15
C PRO A 145 39.60 -10.13 4.71
N ASP A 146 38.97 -11.19 4.21
CA ASP A 146 39.05 -11.61 2.81
C ASP A 146 38.20 -10.75 1.85
N GLY A 147 37.31 -9.91 2.37
CA GLY A 147 36.38 -9.09 1.58
C GLY A 147 35.29 -9.89 0.86
N LYS A 148 35.22 -11.21 1.06
CA LYS A 148 34.29 -12.12 0.37
C LYS A 148 33.28 -12.76 1.31
N SER A 149 33.68 -13.05 2.54
CA SER A 149 32.83 -13.63 3.55
C SER A 149 32.22 -12.56 4.47
N SER A 150 31.02 -12.82 4.97
CA SER A 150 30.35 -11.94 5.93
C SER A 150 29.73 -12.69 7.10
N CYS A 151 29.72 -12.03 8.26
CA CYS A 151 29.16 -12.53 9.52
C CYS A 151 28.06 -11.61 10.06
N SER A 152 27.18 -12.17 10.90
CA SER A 152 26.10 -11.43 11.57
C SER A 152 26.60 -10.36 12.54
N GLU A 153 25.72 -9.46 12.97
CA GLU A 153 26.06 -8.36 13.88
C GLU A 153 26.83 -8.84 15.10
N GLY A 154 28.00 -8.22 15.35
CA GLY A 154 28.81 -8.47 16.54
C GLY A 154 29.55 -9.80 16.53
N ALA A 155 29.48 -10.58 15.44
CA ALA A 155 30.26 -11.80 15.29
C ALA A 155 31.72 -11.50 14.89
N THR A 156 32.64 -12.38 15.28
CA THR A 156 34.07 -12.29 14.96
C THR A 156 34.44 -13.26 13.85
N CYS A 157 35.09 -12.78 12.80
CA CYS A 157 35.61 -13.62 11.73
C CYS A 157 36.86 -14.38 12.21
N CYS A 158 36.82 -15.71 12.12
CA CYS A 158 37.89 -16.61 12.50
C CYS A 158 38.23 -17.55 11.34
N GLN A 159 39.50 -17.68 11.02
CA GLN A 159 39.94 -18.55 9.92
C GLN A 159 39.69 -20.03 10.24
N LEU A 160 39.16 -20.77 9.26
CA LEU A 160 38.93 -22.21 9.25
C LEU A 160 40.15 -22.97 8.73
N THR A 161 40.16 -24.30 8.90
CA THR A 161 41.24 -25.18 8.42
C THR A 161 41.38 -25.17 6.89
N SER A 162 40.29 -24.83 6.18
CA SER A 162 40.26 -24.67 4.72
C SER A 162 40.95 -23.38 4.23
N GLY A 163 41.26 -22.44 5.13
CA GLY A 163 41.77 -21.11 4.80
C GLY A 163 40.67 -20.05 4.62
N GLU A 164 39.40 -20.45 4.56
CA GLU A 164 38.22 -19.57 4.53
C GLU A 164 37.89 -19.00 5.91
N TYR A 165 36.96 -18.04 5.98
CA TYR A 165 36.50 -17.48 7.25
C TYR A 165 35.23 -18.16 7.77
N GLY A 166 35.18 -18.34 9.09
CA GLY A 166 34.00 -18.72 9.85
C GLY A 166 33.60 -17.63 10.85
N CYS A 167 32.36 -17.66 11.30
CA CYS A 167 31.77 -16.71 12.22
C CYS A 167 31.69 -17.29 13.65
N CYS A 168 32.25 -16.54 14.59
CA CYS A 168 32.04 -16.75 16.02
C CYS A 168 31.00 -15.75 16.53
N PRO A 169 29.92 -16.20 17.20
CA PRO A 169 28.82 -15.33 17.62
C PRO A 169 29.19 -14.37 18.76
N TYR A 170 30.42 -14.45 19.28
CA TYR A 170 30.90 -13.55 20.31
C TYR A 170 31.61 -12.34 19.69
N PRO A 171 31.39 -11.13 20.22
CA PRO A 171 32.17 -9.96 19.85
C PRO A 171 33.59 -10.10 20.39
N GLN A 172 34.58 -9.82 19.53
CA GLN A 172 36.01 -9.96 19.85
C GLN A 172 36.36 -11.37 20.37
N ALA A 173 35.80 -12.40 19.76
CA ALA A 173 36.05 -13.79 20.11
C ALA A 173 37.54 -14.14 19.96
N VAL A 174 38.02 -15.03 20.80
CA VAL A 174 39.35 -15.64 20.65
C VAL A 174 39.22 -16.82 19.70
N CYS A 175 39.81 -16.70 18.51
CA CYS A 175 39.88 -17.79 17.54
C CYS A 175 40.91 -18.82 18.01
N CYS A 176 40.49 -20.06 18.24
CA CYS A 176 41.40 -21.10 18.69
C CYS A 176 42.31 -21.56 17.54
N SER A 177 43.51 -22.06 17.90
CA SER A 177 44.55 -22.50 16.97
C SER A 177 44.22 -23.82 16.26
N ASP A 178 43.19 -24.54 16.71
CA ASP A 178 42.68 -25.74 16.04
C ASP A 178 41.88 -25.41 14.76
N HIS A 179 41.70 -24.13 14.46
CA HIS A 179 40.93 -23.60 13.35
C HIS A 179 39.44 -23.98 13.32
N MET A 180 38.94 -24.77 14.27
CA MET A 180 37.57 -25.25 14.32
C MET A 180 36.74 -24.51 15.35
N HIS A 181 37.36 -24.06 16.44
CA HIS A 181 36.62 -23.55 17.59
C HIS A 181 37.00 -22.10 17.95
N CYS A 182 36.16 -21.49 18.78
CA CYS A 182 36.42 -20.19 19.36
C CYS A 182 35.85 -20.04 20.78
N CYS A 183 36.39 -19.05 21.46
CA CYS A 183 36.05 -18.69 22.83
C CYS A 183 35.55 -17.25 22.93
N PRO A 184 34.73 -16.92 23.93
CA PRO A 184 34.38 -15.53 24.24
C PRO A 184 35.61 -14.66 24.50
N ALA A 185 35.45 -13.35 24.35
CA ALA A 185 36.51 -12.37 24.64
C ALA A 185 37.08 -12.56 26.06
N GLY A 186 38.40 -12.57 26.19
CA GLY A 186 39.09 -12.71 27.48
C GLY A 186 39.17 -14.14 28.03
N MET A 187 38.87 -15.15 27.23
CA MET A 187 39.07 -16.58 27.57
C MET A 187 40.15 -17.23 26.70
N HIS A 188 40.87 -18.19 27.27
CA HIS A 188 41.90 -18.97 26.59
C HIS A 188 41.36 -20.34 26.16
N CYS A 189 41.73 -20.79 24.96
CA CYS A 189 41.33 -22.10 24.45
C CYS A 189 42.16 -23.22 25.10
N ASP A 190 41.53 -24.11 25.85
CA ASP A 190 42.08 -25.41 26.25
C ASP A 190 41.60 -26.48 25.26
N LEU A 191 42.47 -26.82 24.32
CA LEU A 191 42.18 -27.81 23.29
C LEU A 191 42.28 -29.25 23.80
N GLU A 192 43.01 -29.49 24.90
CA GLU A 192 43.12 -30.83 25.47
C GLU A 192 41.81 -31.24 26.15
N HIS A 193 41.17 -30.29 26.84
CA HIS A 193 39.92 -30.51 27.55
C HIS A 193 38.68 -30.02 26.81
N ASN A 194 38.85 -29.41 25.63
CA ASN A 194 37.79 -28.74 24.86
C ASN A 194 37.03 -27.68 25.69
N MET A 195 37.74 -26.90 26.52
CA MET A 195 37.17 -25.83 27.37
C MET A 195 37.83 -24.45 27.14
N CYS A 196 37.04 -23.39 27.07
CA CYS A 196 37.49 -22.01 27.21
C CYS A 196 37.68 -21.70 28.70
N MET A 197 38.87 -21.25 29.09
CA MET A 197 39.24 -20.99 30.47
C MET A 197 39.51 -19.51 30.72
N SER A 198 38.95 -18.96 31.79
CA SER A 198 39.34 -17.66 32.34
C SER A 198 39.13 -17.66 33.85
N GLY A 199 40.24 -17.72 34.60
CA GLY A 199 40.22 -17.90 36.05
C GLY A 199 39.49 -19.19 36.46
N ASN A 200 38.42 -19.05 37.25
CA ASN A 200 37.58 -20.18 37.68
C ASN A 200 36.42 -20.50 36.72
N MET A 201 36.23 -19.74 35.64
CA MET A 201 35.18 -19.98 34.66
C MET A 201 35.68 -20.89 33.54
N ARG A 202 34.93 -21.98 33.32
CA ARG A 202 35.17 -22.96 32.27
C ARG A 202 33.90 -23.13 31.45
N VAL A 203 33.95 -22.87 30.15
CA VAL A 203 32.83 -23.11 29.22
C VAL A 203 33.31 -23.96 28.06
N PRO A 204 32.50 -24.84 27.47
CA PRO A 204 32.94 -25.63 26.31
C PRO A 204 33.38 -24.75 25.14
N LEU A 205 34.36 -25.22 24.36
CA LEU A 205 34.72 -24.58 23.09
C LEU A 205 33.50 -24.57 22.16
N LEU A 206 33.30 -23.46 21.45
CA LEU A 206 32.21 -23.32 20.50
C LEU A 206 32.75 -23.55 19.08
N GLU A 207 32.12 -24.42 18.31
CA GLU A 207 32.45 -24.60 16.89
C GLU A 207 32.13 -23.34 16.07
N LYS A 208 33.04 -22.96 15.18
CA LYS A 208 32.86 -21.84 14.25
C LYS A 208 31.77 -22.19 13.24
N MET A 209 30.87 -21.26 12.97
CA MET A 209 29.92 -21.39 11.86
C MET A 209 30.60 -20.98 10.55
N ALA A 210 30.26 -21.56 9.41
CA ALA A 210 30.76 -21.06 8.13
C ALA A 210 30.28 -19.62 7.91
N ALA A 211 31.18 -18.74 7.45
CA ALA A 211 30.79 -17.40 7.06
C ALA A 211 30.08 -17.44 5.70
N VAL A 212 29.16 -16.50 5.49
CA VAL A 212 28.40 -16.45 4.24
C VAL A 212 29.30 -15.90 3.16
N HIS A 213 29.65 -16.71 2.16
CA HIS A 213 30.34 -16.28 0.95
C HIS A 213 29.37 -15.54 0.04
N ASN A 214 29.68 -14.29 -0.33
CA ASN A 214 28.85 -13.47 -1.23
C ASN A 214 28.81 -14.00 -2.68
N GLU A 215 29.36 -15.18 -2.98
CA GLU A 215 29.45 -15.75 -4.34
C GLU A 215 28.87 -17.17 -4.50
N ASP A 216 28.33 -17.82 -3.46
CA ASP A 216 27.76 -19.18 -3.59
C ASP A 216 26.25 -19.20 -3.37
N ASP A 217 25.55 -18.57 -4.31
CA ASP A 217 24.12 -18.74 -4.49
C ASP A 217 23.90 -20.08 -5.21
N THR A 218 23.34 -21.07 -4.53
CA THR A 218 23.01 -22.35 -5.15
C THR A 218 21.96 -22.11 -6.23
N LYS A 219 22.38 -22.09 -7.49
CA LYS A 219 21.51 -21.88 -8.65
C LYS A 219 20.56 -23.08 -8.79
N CYS A 220 19.27 -22.85 -8.57
CA CYS A 220 18.23 -23.86 -8.73
C CYS A 220 17.88 -24.10 -10.21
N ASP A 221 17.82 -23.01 -10.97
CA ASP A 221 17.73 -23.00 -12.43
C ASP A 221 18.21 -21.66 -13.01
N ASP A 222 18.05 -21.44 -14.32
CA ASP A 222 18.48 -20.22 -15.01
C ASP A 222 17.85 -18.92 -14.51
N THR A 223 16.78 -19.01 -13.72
CA THR A 223 16.02 -17.86 -13.22
C THR A 223 15.98 -17.77 -11.70
N ALA A 224 16.33 -18.82 -10.97
CA ALA A 224 16.18 -18.90 -9.52
C ALA A 224 17.45 -19.42 -8.82
N SER A 225 17.85 -18.74 -7.75
CA SER A 225 18.92 -19.13 -6.84
C SER A 225 18.46 -19.18 -5.39
N CYS A 226 19.15 -19.97 -4.58
CA CYS A 226 18.97 -20.02 -3.14
C CYS A 226 20.23 -19.51 -2.44
N PRO A 227 20.09 -18.64 -1.40
CA PRO A 227 21.24 -18.10 -0.70
C PRO A 227 21.98 -19.19 0.06
N GLY A 228 23.30 -19.25 -0.09
CA GLY A 228 24.16 -20.21 0.59
C GLY A 228 23.87 -21.66 0.21
N ASP A 229 23.84 -22.56 1.20
CA ASP A 229 23.67 -24.02 1.05
C ASP A 229 22.21 -24.50 1.06
N TYR A 230 21.27 -23.57 0.90
CA TYR A 230 19.85 -23.87 0.95
C TYR A 230 19.43 -24.82 -0.18
N THR A 231 18.59 -25.79 0.15
CA THR A 231 18.17 -26.80 -0.83
C THR A 231 17.04 -26.29 -1.72
N CYS A 232 17.27 -26.30 -3.02
CA CYS A 232 16.27 -25.99 -4.03
C CYS A 232 15.14 -27.02 -4.02
N CYS A 233 13.92 -26.59 -3.69
CA CYS A 233 12.72 -27.42 -3.67
C CYS A 233 11.65 -26.86 -4.61
N ARG A 234 11.01 -27.75 -5.37
CA ARG A 234 9.92 -27.37 -6.28
C ARG A 234 8.64 -26.98 -5.54
N THR A 235 7.96 -25.97 -6.08
CA THR A 235 6.64 -25.50 -5.66
C THR A 235 5.54 -26.15 -6.51
N LEU A 236 4.26 -26.07 -6.06
CA LEU A 236 3.10 -26.57 -6.81
C LEU A 236 2.95 -25.93 -8.21
N LYS A 237 3.40 -24.68 -8.36
CA LYS A 237 3.29 -23.90 -9.60
C LYS A 237 4.46 -24.13 -10.57
N GLY A 238 5.38 -25.04 -10.25
CA GLY A 238 6.53 -25.39 -11.10
C GLY A 238 7.77 -24.50 -10.93
N GLY A 239 7.72 -23.46 -10.10
CA GLY A 239 8.88 -22.64 -9.73
C GLY A 239 9.66 -23.19 -8.52
N TRP A 240 10.68 -22.45 -8.10
CA TRP A 240 11.57 -22.84 -7.00
C TRP A 240 11.29 -22.11 -5.69
N ALA A 241 11.52 -22.83 -4.59
CA ALA A 241 11.56 -22.30 -3.24
C ALA A 241 12.76 -22.94 -2.52
N CYS A 242 13.34 -22.22 -1.57
CA CYS A 242 14.52 -22.65 -0.84
C CYS A 242 14.11 -23.30 0.47
N CYS A 243 14.63 -24.48 0.75
CA CYS A 243 14.62 -25.02 2.09
C CYS A 243 15.84 -24.49 2.84
N PRO A 244 15.68 -23.86 4.02
CA PRO A 244 16.79 -23.31 4.81
C PRO A 244 17.57 -24.40 5.57
N LEU A 245 17.87 -25.50 4.87
CA LEU A 245 18.61 -26.65 5.34
C LEU A 245 19.43 -27.19 4.16
N ALA A 246 20.69 -27.56 4.42
CA ALA A 246 21.52 -28.25 3.45
C ALA A 246 20.99 -29.66 3.19
N GLN A 247 20.93 -30.06 1.91
CA GLN A 247 20.53 -31.40 1.45
C GLN A 247 19.18 -31.87 2.01
N ALA A 248 18.21 -30.96 2.09
CA ALA A 248 16.89 -31.21 2.63
C ALA A 248 16.06 -32.19 1.77
N VAL A 249 15.17 -32.92 2.41
CA VAL A 249 14.15 -33.72 1.75
C VAL A 249 12.94 -32.84 1.47
N CYS A 250 12.68 -32.53 0.21
CA CYS A 250 11.50 -31.76 -0.20
C CYS A 250 10.23 -32.61 -0.03
N CYS A 251 9.28 -32.13 0.77
CA CYS A 251 8.03 -32.84 0.96
C CYS A 251 7.12 -32.69 -0.27
N SER A 252 6.29 -33.70 -0.52
CA SER A 252 5.34 -33.75 -1.64
C SER A 252 4.14 -32.81 -1.47
N ASP A 253 4.01 -32.13 -0.33
CA ASP A 253 3.06 -31.03 -0.14
C ASP A 253 3.55 -29.72 -0.80
N HIS A 254 4.78 -29.71 -1.31
CA HIS A 254 5.45 -28.60 -1.98
C HIS A 254 5.66 -27.33 -1.15
N LEU A 255 5.26 -27.33 0.12
CA LEU A 255 5.35 -26.20 1.03
C LEU A 255 6.42 -26.41 2.10
N HIS A 256 6.63 -27.66 2.50
CA HIS A 256 7.53 -28.00 3.59
C HIS A 256 8.73 -28.84 3.12
N CYS A 257 9.74 -28.89 3.98
CA CYS A 257 10.92 -29.70 3.81
C CYS A 257 11.39 -30.28 5.15
N CYS A 258 12.10 -31.39 5.06
CA CYS A 258 12.66 -32.12 6.20
C CYS A 258 14.19 -32.17 6.13
N PRO A 259 14.88 -32.30 7.28
CA PRO A 259 16.31 -32.50 7.30
C PRO A 259 16.72 -33.82 6.61
N ARG A 260 17.97 -33.90 6.16
CA ARG A 260 18.52 -35.11 5.56
C ARG A 260 18.34 -36.32 6.49
N GLY A 261 17.85 -37.43 5.93
CA GLY A 261 17.62 -38.67 6.68
C GLY A 261 16.30 -38.74 7.43
N TYR A 262 15.45 -37.72 7.32
CA TYR A 262 14.05 -37.75 7.76
C TYR A 262 13.10 -37.93 6.57
N ARG A 263 11.94 -38.54 6.82
CA ARG A 263 10.85 -38.71 5.85
C ARG A 263 9.68 -37.82 6.23
N CYS A 264 9.10 -37.14 5.25
CA CYS A 264 7.93 -36.31 5.46
C CYS A 264 6.71 -37.17 5.80
N ASN A 265 6.10 -36.92 6.96
CA ASN A 265 4.81 -37.45 7.35
C ASN A 265 3.75 -36.35 7.16
N LEU A 266 3.08 -36.38 6.01
CA LEU A 266 2.09 -35.37 5.64
C LEU A 266 0.86 -35.35 6.57
N ALA A 267 0.49 -36.50 7.13
CA ALA A 267 -0.68 -36.61 7.99
C ALA A 267 -0.42 -36.03 9.39
N ALA A 268 0.80 -36.23 9.90
CA ALA A 268 1.22 -35.75 11.21
C ALA A 268 1.90 -34.37 11.17
N GLN A 269 2.18 -33.83 9.99
CA GLN A 269 2.89 -32.56 9.78
C GLN A 269 4.31 -32.56 10.38
N THR A 270 4.98 -33.71 10.28
CA THR A 270 6.27 -33.96 10.93
C THR A 270 7.28 -34.60 9.98
N CYS A 271 8.54 -34.60 10.39
CA CYS A 271 9.66 -35.28 9.80
C CYS A 271 9.99 -36.49 10.68
N ASP A 272 9.76 -37.69 10.17
CA ASP A 272 9.96 -38.94 10.90
C ASP A 272 11.29 -39.60 10.51
N LYS A 273 12.02 -40.14 11.48
CA LYS A 273 13.24 -40.92 11.25
C LYS A 273 13.09 -42.31 11.82
N ALA A 274 13.47 -43.33 11.06
CA ALA A 274 13.41 -44.71 11.53
C ALA A 274 14.32 -44.88 12.77
N GLY A 275 13.71 -45.16 13.92
CA GLY A 275 14.41 -45.28 15.21
C GLY A 275 14.78 -43.96 15.89
N GLY A 276 14.25 -42.82 15.44
CA GLY A 276 14.51 -41.49 16.02
C GLY A 276 13.23 -40.73 16.40
N ALA A 277 13.41 -39.57 17.06
CA ALA A 277 12.31 -38.69 17.41
C ALA A 277 11.72 -38.02 16.15
N SER A 278 10.39 -37.85 16.15
CA SER A 278 9.67 -37.09 15.12
C SER A 278 9.85 -35.60 15.37
N LEU A 279 10.24 -34.85 14.34
CA LEU A 279 10.47 -33.40 14.40
C LEU A 279 9.36 -32.64 13.65
N PRO A 280 9.02 -31.40 14.02
CA PRO A 280 8.18 -30.58 13.17
C PRO A 280 8.88 -30.29 11.84
N TRP A 281 8.15 -30.37 10.72
CA TRP A 281 8.69 -29.99 9.41
C TRP A 281 8.89 -28.48 9.26
N LEU A 282 9.73 -28.07 8.32
CA LEU A 282 10.05 -26.65 8.11
C LEU A 282 9.38 -26.10 6.86
N LEU A 283 8.97 -24.83 6.91
CA LEU A 283 8.40 -24.13 5.75
C LEU A 283 9.51 -23.68 4.80
N LYS A 284 9.31 -23.85 3.49
CA LYS A 284 10.22 -23.30 2.47
C LYS A 284 10.10 -21.77 2.42
N VAL A 285 11.18 -21.11 2.02
CA VAL A 285 11.22 -19.66 1.74
C VAL A 285 11.28 -19.40 0.24
N PRO A 286 10.86 -18.22 -0.26
CA PRO A 286 10.97 -17.88 -1.68
C PRO A 286 12.43 -17.92 -2.17
N ALA A 287 12.65 -18.43 -3.39
CA ALA A 287 13.95 -18.35 -4.05
C ALA A 287 14.23 -16.93 -4.57
N LEU A 288 15.50 -16.55 -4.63
CA LEU A 288 15.95 -15.31 -5.27
C LEU A 288 15.78 -15.48 -6.78
N VAL A 289 15.11 -14.54 -7.44
CA VAL A 289 14.87 -14.60 -8.89
C VAL A 289 15.60 -13.44 -9.55
N GLU A 290 16.55 -13.75 -10.43
CA GLU A 290 17.25 -12.73 -11.22
C GLU A 290 16.32 -12.17 -12.30
N PRO A 291 16.10 -10.84 -12.37
CA PRO A 291 15.21 -10.25 -13.36
C PRO A 291 15.89 -10.22 -14.74
N SER A 292 15.55 -11.17 -15.61
CA SER A 292 15.86 -11.06 -17.05
C SER A 292 14.97 -10.01 -17.73
N PRO A 293 15.51 -9.18 -18.64
CA PRO A 293 14.75 -8.11 -19.29
C PRO A 293 14.02 -8.66 -20.53
N ALA A 294 12.86 -9.30 -20.33
CA ALA A 294 11.82 -9.39 -21.37
C ALA A 294 10.50 -9.92 -20.79
N LEU A 295 9.45 -9.12 -20.97
CA LEU A 295 8.01 -9.37 -20.81
C LEU A 295 7.41 -9.36 -19.39
N PRO A 296 6.24 -8.71 -19.19
CA PRO A 296 5.66 -8.48 -17.88
C PRO A 296 5.03 -9.75 -17.31
N ALA A 297 5.38 -10.06 -16.06
CA ALA A 297 4.67 -11.02 -15.24
C ALA A 297 3.21 -10.55 -15.05
N GLN A 298 2.27 -11.19 -15.75
CA GLN A 298 0.88 -11.18 -15.35
C GLN A 298 0.76 -12.00 -14.06
N LEU A 299 0.52 -11.31 -12.95
CA LEU A 299 0.09 -11.89 -11.70
C LEU A 299 -1.15 -12.76 -11.99
N ALA A 300 -1.10 -14.06 -11.68
CA ALA A 300 -2.21 -14.98 -12.00
C ALA A 300 -3.48 -14.59 -11.21
N GLU A 301 -4.37 -13.82 -11.83
CA GLU A 301 -5.68 -13.46 -11.30
C GLU A 301 -6.63 -14.68 -11.34
N VAL A 302 -7.42 -14.86 -10.27
CA VAL A 302 -8.49 -15.86 -10.19
C VAL A 302 -9.71 -15.28 -10.88
N VAL A 303 -9.98 -15.72 -12.11
CA VAL A 303 -11.12 -15.24 -12.91
C VAL A 303 -12.43 -15.77 -12.31
N CYS A 304 -13.33 -14.88 -11.91
CA CYS A 304 -14.63 -15.20 -11.35
C CYS A 304 -15.74 -15.29 -12.41
N ASP A 305 -15.70 -14.38 -13.38
CA ASP A 305 -16.53 -14.37 -14.58
C ASP A 305 -15.81 -13.64 -15.74
N ASN A 306 -16.50 -13.41 -16.86
CA ASN A 306 -15.92 -12.80 -18.07
C ASN A 306 -15.42 -11.35 -17.88
N GLN A 307 -15.79 -10.67 -16.80
CA GLN A 307 -15.45 -9.27 -16.55
C GLN A 307 -14.82 -9.04 -15.17
N THR A 308 -14.79 -10.07 -14.32
CA THR A 308 -14.50 -9.95 -12.90
C THR A 308 -13.45 -10.98 -12.49
N SER A 309 -12.37 -10.49 -11.91
CA SER A 309 -11.26 -11.29 -11.41
C SER A 309 -10.92 -10.94 -9.96
N CYS A 310 -10.26 -11.86 -9.29
CA CYS A 310 -9.78 -11.68 -7.93
C CYS A 310 -8.26 -11.88 -7.87
N PRO A 311 -7.55 -11.23 -6.92
CA PRO A 311 -6.11 -11.42 -6.75
C PRO A 311 -5.73 -12.90 -6.54
N SER A 312 -4.50 -13.26 -6.87
CA SER A 312 -3.99 -14.60 -6.62
C SER A 312 -4.15 -15.00 -5.14
N HIS A 313 -4.45 -16.27 -4.87
CA HIS A 313 -4.69 -16.83 -3.52
C HIS A 313 -6.01 -16.42 -2.82
N THR A 314 -7.00 -15.93 -3.59
CA THR A 314 -8.36 -15.62 -3.09
C THR A 314 -9.42 -16.54 -3.71
N THR A 315 -10.63 -16.56 -3.15
CA THR A 315 -11.77 -17.35 -3.65
C THR A 315 -12.90 -16.46 -4.14
N CYS A 316 -13.38 -16.66 -5.36
CA CYS A 316 -14.55 -15.98 -5.89
C CYS A 316 -15.83 -16.45 -5.18
N CYS A 317 -16.55 -15.53 -4.55
CA CYS A 317 -17.84 -15.80 -3.95
C CYS A 317 -18.91 -14.84 -4.49
N PHE A 318 -19.98 -15.41 -5.03
CA PHE A 318 -21.09 -14.63 -5.56
C PHE A 318 -21.95 -14.02 -4.45
N VAL A 319 -22.29 -12.74 -4.58
CA VAL A 319 -23.10 -11.99 -3.61
C VAL A 319 -24.51 -11.78 -4.18
N GLN A 320 -25.47 -12.58 -3.71
CA GLN A 320 -26.85 -12.57 -4.24
C GLN A 320 -27.54 -11.20 -4.12
N LYS A 321 -27.32 -10.47 -3.02
CA LYS A 321 -27.96 -9.16 -2.76
C LYS A 321 -27.58 -8.07 -3.77
N TRP A 322 -26.40 -8.17 -4.39
CA TRP A 322 -25.86 -7.13 -5.28
C TRP A 322 -25.58 -7.64 -6.70
N GLN A 323 -25.82 -8.93 -6.97
CA GLN A 323 -25.54 -9.59 -8.25
C GLN A 323 -24.08 -9.41 -8.73
N LYS A 324 -23.11 -9.46 -7.80
CA LYS A 324 -21.68 -9.24 -8.09
C LYS A 324 -20.81 -10.26 -7.37
N PHE A 325 -19.61 -10.51 -7.89
CA PHE A 325 -18.60 -11.32 -7.22
C PHE A 325 -17.82 -10.51 -6.17
N GLY A 326 -17.49 -11.17 -5.06
CA GLY A 326 -16.54 -10.68 -4.07
C GLY A 326 -15.43 -11.71 -3.83
N CYS A 327 -14.23 -11.24 -3.52
CA CYS A 327 -13.06 -12.06 -3.28
C CYS A 327 -12.93 -12.39 -1.80
N CYS A 328 -12.98 -13.67 -1.44
CA CYS A 328 -12.60 -14.09 -0.10
C CYS A 328 -11.08 -14.11 0.03
N PRO A 329 -10.48 -13.48 1.06
CA PRO A 329 -9.03 -13.35 1.24
C PRO A 329 -8.33 -14.66 1.66
N VAL A 330 -9.00 -15.81 1.48
CA VAL A 330 -8.43 -17.14 1.71
C VAL A 330 -8.76 -18.05 0.51
N PRO A 331 -7.85 -18.97 0.14
CA PRO A 331 -8.09 -19.93 -0.93
C PRO A 331 -9.10 -21.00 -0.48
N ASN A 332 -9.89 -21.52 -1.41
CA ASN A 332 -10.93 -22.55 -1.20
C ASN A 332 -11.93 -22.21 -0.07
N ALA A 333 -12.34 -20.96 0.00
CA ALA A 333 -13.27 -20.49 1.03
C ALA A 333 -14.70 -21.03 0.84
N VAL A 334 -15.40 -21.23 1.96
CA VAL A 334 -16.84 -21.49 1.98
C VAL A 334 -17.58 -20.14 1.92
N CYS A 335 -18.37 -19.94 0.88
CA CYS A 335 -19.13 -18.70 0.67
C CYS A 335 -20.42 -18.71 1.51
N CYS A 336 -20.55 -17.79 2.48
CA CYS A 336 -21.74 -17.71 3.31
C CYS A 336 -22.88 -16.96 2.60
N GLU A 337 -24.12 -17.45 2.76
CA GLU A 337 -25.34 -16.94 2.09
C GLU A 337 -25.70 -15.49 2.47
N GLY A 338 -25.18 -14.97 3.59
CA GLY A 338 -25.35 -13.57 4.04
C GLY A 338 -24.67 -12.50 3.17
N GLY A 339 -24.06 -12.88 2.06
CA GLY A 339 -23.62 -11.97 1.01
C GLY A 339 -22.24 -11.34 1.23
N SER A 340 -21.87 -10.87 2.41
CA SER A 340 -20.59 -10.15 2.64
C SER A 340 -19.46 -10.98 3.25
N HIS A 341 -19.72 -12.21 3.71
CA HIS A 341 -18.74 -12.98 4.49
C HIS A 341 -18.42 -14.37 3.94
N CYS A 342 -17.26 -14.90 4.28
CA CYS A 342 -16.78 -16.21 3.88
C CYS A 342 -15.97 -16.89 5.00
N CYS A 343 -15.93 -18.22 4.97
CA CYS A 343 -15.25 -19.03 5.97
C CYS A 343 -14.09 -19.82 5.34
N PRO A 344 -13.03 -20.16 6.11
CA PRO A 344 -11.97 -21.03 5.64
C PRO A 344 -12.48 -22.43 5.27
N MET A 345 -11.73 -23.13 4.42
CA MET A 345 -12.05 -24.49 4.00
C MET A 345 -12.35 -25.40 5.20
N GLY A 346 -13.48 -26.09 5.16
CA GLY A 346 -13.91 -27.04 6.20
C GLY A 346 -14.58 -26.42 7.44
N HIS A 347 -14.84 -25.11 7.45
CA HIS A 347 -15.68 -24.46 8.47
C HIS A 347 -17.10 -24.20 7.91
N ARG A 348 -18.11 -24.26 8.79
CA ARG A 348 -19.50 -23.90 8.47
C ARG A 348 -19.77 -22.47 8.89
N CYS A 349 -20.56 -21.76 8.08
CA CYS A 349 -21.02 -20.43 8.42
C CYS A 349 -22.08 -20.50 9.51
N ASP A 350 -21.89 -19.78 10.63
CA ASP A 350 -22.88 -19.59 11.69
C ASP A 350 -23.36 -18.12 11.68
N PRO A 351 -24.52 -17.82 11.06
CA PRO A 351 -25.06 -16.46 10.96
C PRO A 351 -25.44 -15.85 12.32
N TYR A 352 -25.82 -16.66 13.30
CA TYR A 352 -26.29 -16.17 14.60
C TYR A 352 -25.14 -15.68 15.49
N ARG A 353 -23.95 -16.25 15.29
CA ARG A 353 -22.73 -15.88 16.03
C ARG A 353 -21.75 -15.04 15.22
N SER A 354 -22.09 -14.71 13.97
CA SER A 354 -21.21 -14.00 13.04
C SER A 354 -19.82 -14.65 12.91
N SER A 355 -19.79 -15.98 12.82
CA SER A 355 -18.56 -16.76 12.95
C SER A 355 -18.54 -18.01 12.08
N CYS A 356 -17.37 -18.61 11.95
CA CYS A 356 -17.10 -19.87 11.28
C CYS A 356 -16.89 -20.97 12.33
N SER A 357 -17.62 -22.07 12.23
CA SER A 357 -17.53 -23.18 13.19
C SER A 357 -17.00 -24.46 12.53
N LYS A 358 -16.09 -25.16 13.22
CA LYS A 358 -15.61 -26.49 12.83
C LYS A 358 -15.48 -27.35 14.08
N GLY A 359 -16.55 -28.07 14.43
CA GLY A 359 -16.63 -28.80 15.70
C GLY A 359 -16.67 -27.82 16.88
N PRO A 360 -15.78 -27.95 17.90
CA PRO A 360 -15.74 -27.02 19.03
C PRO A 360 -15.01 -25.69 18.73
N LEU A 361 -14.29 -25.60 17.62
CA LEU A 361 -13.53 -24.40 17.26
C LEU A 361 -14.44 -23.37 16.58
N VAL A 362 -14.46 -22.15 17.12
CA VAL A 362 -15.22 -21.00 16.61
C VAL A 362 -14.23 -19.88 16.29
N THR A 363 -14.22 -19.43 15.04
CA THR A 363 -13.36 -18.33 14.56
C THR A 363 -14.21 -17.25 13.87
N PRO A 364 -13.82 -15.96 13.89
CA PRO A 364 -14.54 -14.93 13.15
C PRO A 364 -14.55 -15.21 11.65
N TRP A 365 -15.65 -14.89 10.96
CA TRP A 365 -15.70 -15.00 9.49
C TRP A 365 -14.91 -13.88 8.80
N PHE A 366 -14.48 -14.12 7.57
CA PHE A 366 -13.75 -13.14 6.77
C PHE A 366 -14.74 -12.30 5.96
N THR A 367 -14.45 -11.00 5.83
CA THR A 367 -15.21 -10.12 4.93
C THR A 367 -14.68 -10.26 3.51
N LYS A 368 -15.59 -10.42 2.54
CA LYS A 368 -15.25 -10.47 1.12
C LYS A 368 -14.77 -9.08 0.66
N LEU A 369 -13.67 -9.04 -0.06
CA LEU A 369 -13.20 -7.87 -0.80
C LEU A 369 -14.01 -7.71 -2.09
N SER A 370 -14.07 -6.51 -2.64
CA SER A 370 -14.64 -6.30 -3.98
C SER A 370 -13.76 -6.97 -5.02
N ALA A 371 -14.37 -7.70 -5.96
CA ALA A 371 -13.63 -8.24 -7.08
C ALA A 371 -13.24 -7.15 -8.09
N VAL A 372 -12.08 -7.35 -8.70
CA VAL A 372 -11.54 -6.44 -9.72
C VAL A 372 -12.34 -6.65 -10.98
N THR A 373 -13.11 -5.65 -11.37
CA THR A 373 -13.71 -5.63 -12.70
C THR A 373 -12.71 -4.99 -13.64
N GLN A 374 -12.14 -5.74 -14.58
CA GLN A 374 -11.32 -5.14 -15.63
C GLN A 374 -12.26 -4.43 -16.63
N PRO A 375 -12.14 -3.11 -16.86
CA PRO A 375 -12.61 -2.53 -18.10
C PRO A 375 -11.69 -3.10 -19.19
N GLY A 376 -12.26 -3.78 -20.19
CA GLY A 376 -11.49 -4.32 -21.30
C GLY A 376 -10.54 -3.27 -21.88
N ALA A 377 -9.31 -3.69 -22.21
CA ALA A 377 -8.25 -2.84 -22.75
C ALA A 377 -8.79 -1.89 -23.85
N PRO A 378 -8.32 -0.63 -23.92
CA PRO A 378 -8.78 0.32 -24.91
C PRO A 378 -8.29 -0.10 -26.30
N THR A 379 -9.11 -0.84 -27.04
CA THR A 379 -8.88 -1.06 -28.48
C THR A 379 -9.36 0.17 -29.24
N ASP A 380 -8.51 0.74 -30.08
CA ASP A 380 -8.87 1.81 -31.02
C ASP A 380 -10.20 1.50 -31.73
N ILE A 381 -11.10 2.47 -31.75
CA ILE A 381 -12.42 2.37 -32.39
C ILE A 381 -12.20 2.50 -33.90
N LYS A 382 -12.43 1.40 -34.63
CA LYS A 382 -12.34 1.38 -36.10
C LYS A 382 -13.51 2.16 -36.70
N CYS A 383 -13.23 3.22 -37.46
CA CYS A 383 -14.23 4.03 -38.16
C CYS A 383 -14.48 3.53 -39.59
N ASP A 384 -13.40 3.18 -40.31
CA ASP A 384 -13.42 2.45 -41.57
C ASP A 384 -12.14 1.60 -41.74
N ASP A 385 -11.87 1.08 -42.95
CA ASP A 385 -10.68 0.25 -43.23
C ASP A 385 -9.34 1.00 -43.13
N SER A 386 -9.36 2.33 -43.12
CA SER A 386 -8.18 3.21 -43.11
C SER A 386 -8.11 4.18 -41.91
N SER A 387 -9.22 4.35 -41.19
CA SER A 387 -9.42 5.39 -40.17
C SER A 387 -9.80 4.75 -38.84
N ARG A 388 -9.04 5.09 -37.80
CA ARG A 388 -9.18 4.56 -36.44
C ARG A 388 -9.11 5.72 -35.46
N CYS A 389 -9.96 5.70 -34.44
CA CYS A 389 -9.96 6.72 -33.40
C CYS A 389 -9.57 6.11 -32.04
N PRO A 390 -8.94 6.89 -31.13
CA PRO A 390 -8.56 6.40 -29.81
C PRO A 390 -9.76 5.87 -29.02
N ALA A 391 -9.53 4.94 -28.09
CA ALA A 391 -10.60 4.46 -27.23
C ALA A 391 -11.25 5.61 -26.44
N GLY A 392 -12.58 5.53 -26.24
CA GLY A 392 -13.35 6.59 -25.59
C GLY A 392 -13.79 7.75 -26.50
N THR A 393 -13.52 7.67 -27.80
CA THR A 393 -13.94 8.68 -28.80
C THR A 393 -15.07 8.15 -29.70
N THR A 394 -15.70 9.01 -30.51
CA THR A 394 -16.75 8.62 -31.48
C THR A 394 -16.35 9.03 -32.88
N CYS A 395 -16.44 8.11 -33.84
CA CYS A 395 -16.20 8.39 -35.25
C CYS A 395 -17.32 9.25 -35.83
N CYS A 396 -16.98 10.42 -36.37
CA CYS A 396 -17.90 11.29 -37.10
C CYS A 396 -17.38 11.54 -38.52
N LYS A 397 -18.29 11.56 -39.48
CA LYS A 397 -17.94 11.75 -40.89
C LYS A 397 -17.68 13.23 -41.18
N LEU A 398 -16.56 13.54 -41.83
CA LEU A 398 -16.17 14.89 -42.24
C LEU A 398 -16.79 15.22 -43.61
N GLN A 399 -16.90 16.52 -43.91
CA GLN A 399 -17.43 17.01 -45.20
C GLN A 399 -16.55 16.56 -46.39
N SER A 400 -15.26 16.31 -46.14
CA SER A 400 -14.29 15.77 -47.11
C SER A 400 -14.50 14.27 -47.43
N GLY A 401 -15.43 13.59 -46.76
CA GLY A 401 -15.69 12.16 -46.90
C GLY A 401 -14.82 11.25 -46.02
N GLY A 402 -13.82 11.81 -45.33
CA GLY A 402 -13.02 11.10 -44.33
C GLY A 402 -13.66 11.04 -42.94
N TRP A 403 -12.93 10.53 -41.94
CA TRP A 403 -13.39 10.43 -40.56
C TRP A 403 -12.66 11.41 -39.63
N GLY A 404 -13.43 11.99 -38.72
CA GLY A 404 -12.94 12.75 -37.57
C GLY A 404 -13.29 12.06 -36.26
N CYS A 405 -12.42 12.20 -35.27
CA CYS A 405 -12.61 11.64 -33.94
C CYS A 405 -13.23 12.71 -33.03
N CYS A 406 -14.46 12.46 -32.57
CA CYS A 406 -15.09 13.24 -31.52
C CYS A 406 -14.58 12.74 -30.15
N PRO A 407 -14.03 13.60 -29.28
CA PRO A 407 -13.48 13.19 -27.98
C PRO A 407 -14.55 12.81 -26.94
N LEU A 408 -15.82 12.69 -27.34
CA LEU A 408 -16.92 12.27 -26.49
C LEU A 408 -17.29 10.81 -26.80
N VAL A 409 -17.63 10.06 -25.75
CA VAL A 409 -18.12 8.69 -25.87
C VAL A 409 -19.58 8.71 -26.38
N LYS A 410 -19.88 7.95 -27.44
CA LYS A 410 -21.21 7.87 -28.07
C LYS A 410 -21.82 9.23 -28.43
N ALA A 411 -21.02 10.09 -29.04
CA ALA A 411 -21.40 11.44 -29.43
C ALA A 411 -22.43 11.47 -30.58
N VAL A 412 -23.19 12.55 -30.66
CA VAL A 412 -24.06 12.89 -31.80
C VAL A 412 -23.25 13.77 -32.75
N CYS A 413 -23.01 13.31 -33.97
CA CYS A 413 -22.31 14.10 -35.00
C CYS A 413 -23.27 15.15 -35.58
N CYS A 414 -22.82 16.41 -35.65
CA CYS A 414 -23.62 17.50 -36.18
C CYS A 414 -23.59 17.53 -37.72
N GLU A 415 -24.59 18.16 -38.32
CA GLU A 415 -24.75 18.24 -39.79
C GLU A 415 -23.71 19.13 -40.48
N ASP A 416 -23.00 19.97 -39.73
CA ASP A 416 -21.85 20.72 -40.26
C ASP A 416 -20.65 19.85 -40.60
N HIS A 417 -20.63 18.59 -40.13
CA HIS A 417 -19.50 17.67 -40.26
C HIS A 417 -18.19 18.18 -39.63
N GLU A 418 -18.26 19.19 -38.77
CA GLU A 418 -17.13 19.76 -38.06
C GLU A 418 -17.26 19.60 -36.55
N HIS A 419 -18.49 19.46 -36.04
CA HIS A 419 -18.75 19.40 -34.62
C HIS A 419 -19.54 18.15 -34.19
N CYS A 420 -19.47 17.88 -32.90
CA CYS A 420 -20.22 16.82 -32.23
C CYS A 420 -20.76 17.29 -30.88
N CYS A 421 -21.83 16.63 -30.44
CA CYS A 421 -22.54 16.87 -29.19
C CYS A 421 -22.55 15.63 -28.29
N PRO A 422 -22.71 15.78 -26.96
CA PRO A 422 -22.83 14.64 -26.05
C PRO A 422 -24.06 13.79 -26.35
N GLN A 423 -24.04 12.53 -25.90
CA GLN A 423 -25.18 11.62 -26.06
C GLN A 423 -26.46 12.22 -25.44
N GLY A 424 -27.54 12.27 -26.23
CA GLY A 424 -28.83 12.80 -25.79
C GLY A 424 -29.00 14.32 -25.89
N TYR A 425 -28.06 15.01 -26.54
CA TYR A 425 -28.20 16.42 -26.95
C TYR A 425 -28.41 16.53 -28.45
N SER A 426 -29.11 17.58 -28.89
CA SER A 426 -29.33 17.92 -30.30
C SER A 426 -28.49 19.11 -30.70
N CYS A 427 -27.83 19.04 -31.87
CA CYS A 427 -27.05 20.13 -32.43
C CYS A 427 -27.97 21.28 -32.86
N ARG A 428 -27.75 22.49 -32.34
CA ARG A 428 -28.37 23.74 -32.82
C ARG A 428 -27.32 24.61 -33.52
N MET A 429 -27.30 24.49 -34.84
CA MET A 429 -26.32 25.12 -35.72
C MET A 429 -26.35 26.65 -35.69
N GLU A 430 -27.54 27.24 -35.50
CA GLU A 430 -27.75 28.70 -35.44
C GLU A 430 -27.00 29.38 -34.28
N THR A 431 -26.73 28.62 -33.21
CA THR A 431 -26.14 29.14 -31.96
C THR A 431 -24.79 28.53 -31.63
N GLY A 432 -24.36 27.51 -32.37
CA GLY A 432 -23.16 26.74 -32.06
C GLY A 432 -23.28 25.92 -30.76
N THR A 433 -24.50 25.55 -30.35
CA THR A 433 -24.73 24.85 -29.07
C THR A 433 -25.46 23.52 -29.23
N CYS A 434 -25.27 22.62 -28.28
CA CYS A 434 -25.95 21.37 -28.10
C CYS A 434 -27.04 21.57 -27.03
N GLU A 435 -28.30 21.32 -27.38
CA GLU A 435 -29.44 21.50 -26.48
C GLU A 435 -30.03 20.15 -26.07
N LYS A 436 -30.36 20.00 -24.79
CA LYS A 436 -31.12 18.85 -24.29
C LYS A 436 -32.52 19.27 -23.89
N LYS A 437 -33.52 18.79 -24.64
CA LYS A 437 -34.93 19.06 -24.35
C LYS A 437 -35.44 18.04 -23.32
N ASN A 438 -35.96 18.52 -22.19
CA ASN A 438 -36.78 17.72 -21.29
C ASN A 438 -38.09 18.48 -21.03
N HIS A 439 -39.24 17.85 -21.32
CA HIS A 439 -40.58 18.46 -21.19
C HIS A 439 -40.73 19.87 -21.82
N GLY A 440 -40.27 20.06 -23.07
CA GLY A 440 -40.64 21.23 -23.87
C GLY A 440 -39.93 22.55 -23.56
N ALA A 441 -39.01 22.60 -22.60
CA ALA A 441 -38.14 23.76 -22.35
C ALA A 441 -36.65 23.39 -22.41
N PRO A 442 -35.76 24.24 -22.96
CA PRO A 442 -34.32 24.02 -22.96
C PRO A 442 -33.77 24.28 -21.55
N VAL A 443 -33.26 23.23 -20.88
CA VAL A 443 -32.76 23.33 -19.49
C VAL A 443 -31.24 23.59 -19.47
N PHE A 444 -30.50 23.12 -20.47
CA PHE A 444 -29.03 23.29 -20.56
C PHE A 444 -28.58 23.34 -22.03
N SER A 445 -27.77 24.35 -22.36
CA SER A 445 -27.04 24.46 -23.63
C SER A 445 -25.54 24.36 -23.37
N VAL A 446 -24.85 23.50 -24.12
CA VAL A 446 -23.38 23.37 -24.08
C VAL A 446 -22.80 23.68 -25.44
N PRO A 447 -21.60 24.28 -25.56
CA PRO A 447 -21.01 24.56 -26.86
C PRO A 447 -20.71 23.27 -27.63
N GLN A 448 -20.86 23.34 -28.95
CA GLN A 448 -20.50 22.27 -29.87
C GLN A 448 -18.99 21.99 -29.84
N ARG A 449 -18.60 20.71 -29.96
CA ARG A 449 -17.19 20.30 -29.84
C ARG A 449 -16.61 19.92 -31.20
N ARG A 450 -15.46 20.48 -31.56
CA ARG A 450 -14.85 20.25 -32.88
C ARG A 450 -14.25 18.84 -33.01
N LEU A 451 -14.38 18.25 -34.20
CA LEU A 451 -13.81 16.96 -34.57
C LEU A 451 -12.29 17.08 -34.81
N LEU A 452 -11.53 16.06 -34.38
CA LEU A 452 -10.09 15.94 -34.63
C LEU A 452 -9.83 15.07 -35.89
N PRO A 453 -8.83 15.35 -36.74
CA PRO A 453 -8.52 14.51 -37.90
C PRO A 453 -8.09 13.09 -37.51
N SER A 454 -8.62 12.06 -38.18
CA SER A 454 -8.14 10.68 -38.00
C SER A 454 -6.72 10.53 -38.56
N GLY A 455 -5.78 10.04 -37.74
CA GLY A 455 -4.39 9.79 -38.15
C GLY A 455 -3.40 10.93 -37.90
N ALA A 456 -3.80 12.02 -37.25
CA ALA A 456 -2.84 12.96 -36.70
C ALA A 456 -2.10 12.31 -35.52
N GLY A 457 -0.79 12.15 -35.66
CA GLY A 457 0.09 11.78 -34.55
C GLY A 457 -0.15 12.69 -33.34
N ARG A 458 0.14 12.13 -32.16
CA ARG A 458 0.07 12.73 -30.82
C ARG A 458 0.08 14.28 -30.88
N PRO A 459 -1.01 14.96 -30.51
CA PRO A 459 -1.06 16.41 -30.56
C PRO A 459 0.01 17.00 -29.65
N GLU A 460 1.02 17.66 -30.23
CA GLU A 460 1.84 18.61 -29.50
C GLU A 460 0.93 19.74 -29.04
N GLY A 461 0.68 19.83 -27.73
CA GLY A 461 -0.20 20.84 -27.15
C GLY A 461 -1.21 20.35 -26.11
N LEU A 462 -1.17 19.06 -25.75
CA LEU A 462 -1.97 18.51 -24.66
C LEU A 462 -1.21 18.61 -23.33
N ALA A 463 -1.76 19.35 -22.37
CA ALA A 463 -1.29 19.34 -20.99
C ALA A 463 -1.89 18.12 -20.26
N PRO A 464 -1.08 17.30 -19.58
CA PRO A 464 -1.60 16.22 -18.74
C PRO A 464 -2.34 16.82 -17.52
N CYS A 465 -3.53 16.28 -17.25
CA CYS A 465 -4.33 16.58 -16.08
C CYS A 465 -4.06 15.54 -15.00
N GLY A 466 -3.74 16.00 -13.79
CA GLY A 466 -3.46 15.13 -12.64
C GLY A 466 -2.07 14.46 -12.67
N GLY A 467 -1.70 13.81 -11.56
CA GLY A 467 -0.38 13.20 -11.38
C GLY A 467 -0.13 11.90 -12.17
N THR A 468 -1.18 11.30 -12.75
CA THR A 468 -1.09 10.04 -13.53
C THR A 468 -0.84 10.26 -15.02
N GLY A 469 -1.07 11.47 -15.54
CA GLY A 469 -0.87 11.80 -16.95
C GLY A 469 -1.82 11.08 -17.93
N GLU A 470 -2.92 10.50 -17.43
CA GLU A 470 -3.88 9.69 -18.19
C GLU A 470 -4.95 10.54 -18.92
N PHE A 471 -5.23 11.74 -18.40
CA PHE A 471 -6.19 12.68 -18.99
C PHE A 471 -5.44 13.87 -19.59
N HIS A 472 -5.88 14.34 -20.75
CA HIS A 472 -5.20 15.38 -21.49
C HIS A 472 -6.18 16.47 -21.91
N CYS A 473 -5.87 17.73 -21.59
CA CYS A 473 -6.62 18.89 -22.07
C CYS A 473 -5.76 19.74 -23.01
N PRO A 474 -6.37 20.41 -24.01
CA PRO A 474 -5.70 21.47 -24.76
C PRO A 474 -5.08 22.50 -23.83
N LYS A 475 -3.93 23.10 -24.19
CA LYS A 475 -3.28 24.16 -23.39
C LYS A 475 -4.19 25.36 -23.04
N GLU A 476 -5.20 25.62 -23.85
CA GLU A 476 -6.17 26.71 -23.66
C GLU A 476 -7.37 26.32 -22.77
N ASP A 477 -7.47 25.04 -22.38
CA ASP A 477 -8.53 24.51 -21.53
C ASP A 477 -8.01 24.25 -20.11
N THR A 478 -8.89 24.40 -19.12
CA THR A 478 -8.56 24.10 -17.72
C THR A 478 -8.99 22.69 -17.35
N CYS A 479 -8.09 21.90 -16.77
CA CYS A 479 -8.40 20.57 -16.24
C CYS A 479 -9.24 20.69 -14.96
N CYS A 480 -10.45 20.12 -14.96
CA CYS A 480 -11.32 20.04 -13.79
C CYS A 480 -11.61 18.58 -13.40
N PRO A 481 -11.54 18.22 -12.10
CA PRO A 481 -11.81 16.86 -11.65
C PRO A 481 -13.31 16.57 -11.61
N THR A 482 -13.76 15.53 -12.33
CA THR A 482 -15.15 15.03 -12.29
C THR A 482 -15.36 13.94 -11.24
N SER A 483 -14.28 13.26 -10.83
CA SER A 483 -14.26 12.33 -9.70
C SER A 483 -12.83 12.20 -9.16
N ALA A 484 -12.60 11.29 -8.20
CA ALA A 484 -11.27 11.04 -7.64
C ALA A 484 -10.21 10.60 -8.67
N THR A 485 -10.65 9.99 -9.77
CA THR A 485 -9.79 9.39 -10.78
C THR A 485 -10.12 9.85 -12.21
N GLU A 486 -11.13 10.70 -12.40
CA GLU A 486 -11.56 11.18 -13.72
C GLU A 486 -11.47 12.70 -13.83
N TRP A 487 -11.09 13.17 -15.03
CA TRP A 487 -10.92 14.58 -15.35
C TRP A 487 -11.69 14.98 -16.61
N ALA A 488 -12.17 16.22 -16.64
CA ALA A 488 -12.79 16.84 -17.81
C ALA A 488 -12.16 18.21 -18.10
N CYS A 489 -12.18 18.61 -19.37
CA CYS A 489 -11.64 19.88 -19.83
C CYS A 489 -12.70 20.97 -19.85
N CYS A 490 -12.41 22.08 -19.19
CA CYS A 490 -13.22 23.28 -19.22
C CYS A 490 -12.70 24.23 -20.30
N PRO A 491 -13.57 24.67 -21.23
CA PRO A 491 -13.19 25.44 -22.42
C PRO A 491 -12.96 26.92 -22.09
N SER A 492 -12.03 27.19 -21.16
CA SER A 492 -11.52 28.50 -20.83
C SER A 492 -10.19 28.32 -20.09
N PRO A 493 -9.17 29.14 -20.37
CA PRO A 493 -7.95 29.16 -19.58
C PRO A 493 -8.25 29.77 -18.21
N GLY A 494 -7.77 29.14 -17.14
CA GLY A 494 -7.99 29.60 -15.76
C GLY A 494 -9.45 29.50 -15.27
N ALA A 495 -10.23 28.54 -15.79
CA ALA A 495 -11.60 28.31 -15.36
C ALA A 495 -11.67 27.85 -13.89
N VAL A 496 -12.71 28.26 -13.19
CA VAL A 496 -13.00 27.83 -11.81
C VAL A 496 -13.82 26.55 -11.87
N CYS A 497 -13.30 25.44 -11.33
CA CYS A 497 -14.01 24.16 -11.23
C CYS A 497 -15.03 24.21 -10.08
N CYS A 498 -16.31 23.94 -10.37
CA CYS A 498 -17.34 23.98 -9.34
C CYS A 498 -17.31 22.74 -8.46
N SER A 499 -17.74 22.89 -7.20
CA SER A 499 -17.74 21.85 -6.17
C SER A 499 -18.71 20.70 -6.42
N ASP A 500 -19.54 20.79 -7.45
CA ASP A 500 -20.45 19.72 -7.87
C ASP A 500 -19.81 18.73 -8.86
N HIS A 501 -18.54 18.94 -9.21
CA HIS A 501 -17.74 18.11 -10.12
C HIS A 501 -18.33 17.97 -11.53
N LYS A 502 -19.27 18.86 -11.90
CA LYS A 502 -19.99 18.81 -13.18
C LYS A 502 -19.93 20.12 -13.94
N HIS A 503 -19.81 21.25 -13.25
CA HIS A 503 -19.77 22.57 -13.88
C HIS A 503 -18.42 23.27 -13.67
N CYS A 504 -18.14 24.24 -14.54
CA CYS A 504 -17.02 25.15 -14.38
C CYS A 504 -17.36 26.52 -14.95
N CYS A 505 -16.75 27.54 -14.35
CA CYS A 505 -16.98 28.93 -14.68
C CYS A 505 -15.74 29.55 -15.34
N PRO A 506 -15.89 30.46 -16.32
CA PRO A 506 -14.77 31.18 -16.91
C PRO A 506 -13.98 31.97 -15.86
N ALA A 507 -12.73 32.30 -16.16
CA ALA A 507 -11.89 33.10 -15.27
C ALA A 507 -12.58 34.44 -14.88
N GLY A 508 -12.63 34.75 -13.58
CA GLY A 508 -13.29 35.94 -13.02
C GLY A 508 -14.76 35.74 -12.63
N PHE A 509 -15.26 34.50 -12.66
CA PHE A 509 -16.58 34.12 -12.17
C PHE A 509 -16.47 33.03 -11.09
N SER A 510 -17.26 33.18 -10.04
CA SER A 510 -17.44 32.19 -8.97
C SER A 510 -18.66 31.30 -9.24
N CYS A 511 -18.59 30.05 -8.80
CA CYS A 511 -19.70 29.11 -8.93
C CYS A 511 -20.81 29.41 -7.90
N ASP A 512 -22.02 29.74 -8.38
CA ASP A 512 -23.21 29.81 -7.54
C ASP A 512 -24.16 28.65 -7.88
N LEU A 513 -24.03 27.57 -7.10
CA LEU A 513 -24.85 26.37 -7.26
C LEU A 513 -26.32 26.59 -6.85
N LYS A 514 -26.65 27.66 -6.11
CA LYS A 514 -28.04 28.00 -5.76
C LYS A 514 -28.74 28.75 -6.89
N ALA A 515 -28.00 29.59 -7.63
CA ALA A 515 -28.48 30.26 -8.84
C ALA A 515 -28.36 29.41 -10.11
N GLY A 516 -27.67 28.26 -10.03
CA GLY A 516 -27.47 27.33 -11.15
C GLY A 516 -26.50 27.86 -12.22
N GLY A 517 -25.55 28.72 -11.84
CA GLY A 517 -24.68 29.39 -12.82
C GLY A 517 -23.46 30.10 -12.22
N CYS A 518 -22.79 30.88 -13.06
CA CYS A 518 -21.55 31.59 -12.75
C CYS A 518 -21.85 33.05 -12.40
N VAL A 519 -21.45 33.49 -11.21
CA VAL A 519 -21.60 34.89 -10.76
C VAL A 519 -20.27 35.61 -10.88
N ARG A 520 -20.27 36.83 -11.44
CA ARG A 520 -19.04 37.61 -11.62
C ARG A 520 -18.52 38.04 -10.25
N ASP A 521 -17.24 37.82 -9.97
CA ASP A 521 -16.63 38.31 -8.74
C ASP A 521 -16.70 39.84 -8.69
N PRO A 522 -17.13 40.46 -7.58
CA PRO A 522 -17.13 41.92 -7.46
C PRO A 522 -15.70 42.44 -7.59
N SER A 523 -15.50 43.41 -8.48
CA SER A 523 -14.20 44.08 -8.62
C SER A 523 -13.84 44.79 -7.29
N PRO A 524 -12.55 44.89 -6.91
CA PRO A 524 -12.12 45.65 -5.73
C PRO A 524 -12.60 47.11 -5.72
N TRP A 525 -12.96 47.65 -6.88
CA TRP A 525 -13.48 49.01 -7.05
C TRP A 525 -14.96 49.15 -6.67
N ASP A 526 -15.76 48.08 -6.75
CA ASP A 526 -17.20 48.10 -6.42
C ASP A 526 -17.44 48.10 -4.90
N ALA A 527 -16.44 47.74 -4.09
CA ALA A 527 -16.51 47.75 -2.63
C ALA A 527 -16.43 49.16 -2.00
N TRP A 528 -16.08 50.18 -2.77
CA TRP A 528 -15.98 51.57 -2.28
C TRP A 528 -17.32 52.32 -2.23
N PHE A 529 -18.32 51.92 -3.02
CA PHE A 529 -19.57 52.70 -3.13
C PHE A 529 -20.74 52.18 -2.27
N HIS A 530 -20.58 51.06 -1.57
CA HIS A 530 -21.62 50.52 -0.68
C HIS A 530 -21.13 50.33 0.76
N ARG A 531 -20.77 51.42 1.43
CA ARG A 531 -20.88 51.48 2.90
C ARG A 531 -22.21 52.15 3.28
N PRO A 532 -23.14 51.47 3.96
CA PRO A 532 -24.25 52.15 4.61
C PRO A 532 -23.69 52.96 5.77
N VAL A 533 -23.95 54.26 5.75
CA VAL A 533 -23.77 55.15 6.89
C VAL A 533 -24.64 54.62 8.04
N ARG A 534 -24.02 54.05 9.08
CA ARG A 534 -24.71 53.81 10.35
C ARG A 534 -24.91 55.16 11.05
N SER A 535 -26.08 55.75 10.85
CA SER A 535 -26.61 56.80 11.72
C SER A 535 -26.89 56.22 13.10
N ARG A 536 -26.30 56.85 14.12
CA ARG A 536 -26.67 56.67 15.53
C ARG A 536 -28.14 57.01 15.72
N LEU A 537 -28.84 56.16 16.46
CA LEU A 537 -29.84 56.51 17.47
C LEU A 537 -30.00 55.32 18.41
#